data_AF-A0A1H9V4R9-F1
#
_entry.id   AF-A0A1H9V4R9-F1
#
_cell.length_a   1.000
_cell.length_b   1.000
_cell.length_c   1.000
_cell.angle_alpha   90.00
_cell.angle_beta   90.00
_cell.angle_gamma   90.00
#
_symmetry.space_group_name_H-M   'P 1'
#
loop_
_entity.id
_entity.type
_entity.pdbx_description
1 polymer ?
#
loop_
_entity_poly.entity_id
_entity_poly.type
_entity_poly.pdbx_seq_one_letter_code
_entity_poly.pdbx_strand_id
1 'polypeptide(L)'
;MIAIAVIAAVVAMCALAVALWQAREAKHAQTAAQEAQNAAGRAQEEAQAARKAVEQATASAFQAKNAAEEAKKAAMKAEEAVGKAAEEASASRMLADEAQFTAQQATAQINEITELIAVERSKRGMPTFAITPGAPDEFRLSYFGGPAVIEQLTVSVVPGSRVLGLSQYDEPPAEHLELGPLHNGSAITFRAATGQRSSAVFQVRAEPWEPVVVRADQ
;
A
#
# COMPACT_ATOMS: atom_id res chain seq x y z
N MET A 1 -118.09 38.20 30.30
CA MET A 1 -116.74 38.65 30.75
C MET A 1 -115.81 37.47 31.05
N ILE A 2 -116.23 36.46 31.83
CA ILE A 2 -115.38 35.32 32.22
C ILE A 2 -114.90 34.47 31.02
N ALA A 3 -115.78 34.16 30.05
CA ALA A 3 -115.42 33.32 28.90
C ALA A 3 -114.32 33.93 28.01
N ILE A 4 -114.33 35.25 27.81
CA ILE A 4 -113.31 35.96 27.02
C ILE A 4 -111.95 35.93 27.71
N ALA A 5 -111.94 36.05 29.04
CA ALA A 5 -110.71 35.98 29.84
C ALA A 5 -110.06 34.59 29.78
N VAL A 6 -110.86 33.52 29.80
CA VAL A 6 -110.36 32.14 29.68
C VAL A 6 -109.75 31.91 28.30
N ILE A 7 -110.41 32.35 27.23
CA ILE A 7 -109.88 32.23 25.86
C ILE A 7 -108.55 32.99 25.72
N ALA A 8 -108.47 34.21 26.27
CA ALA A 8 -107.23 34.99 26.26
C ALA A 8 -106.08 34.30 27.02
N ALA A 9 -106.36 33.68 28.16
CA ALA A 9 -105.37 32.93 28.93
C ALA A 9 -104.85 31.69 28.19
N VAL A 10 -105.72 30.96 27.50
CA VAL A 10 -105.34 29.79 26.69
C VAL A 10 -104.49 30.22 25.50
N VAL A 11 -104.86 31.29 24.79
CA VAL A 11 -104.07 31.82 23.67
C VAL A 11 -102.70 32.29 24.15
N ALA A 12 -102.62 32.94 25.30
CA ALA A 12 -101.35 33.36 25.89
C ALA A 12 -100.45 32.16 26.28
N MET A 13 -101.01 31.10 26.86
CA MET A 13 -100.24 29.88 27.15
C MET A 13 -99.73 29.18 25.88
N CYS A 14 -100.56 29.08 24.83
CA CYS A 14 -100.14 28.52 23.56
C CYS A 14 -99.02 29.36 22.91
N ALA A 15 -99.11 30.69 22.96
CA ALA A 15 -98.08 31.58 22.44
C ALA A 15 -96.75 31.43 23.20
N LEU A 16 -96.78 31.32 24.52
CA LEU A 16 -95.59 31.07 25.34
C LEU A 16 -94.96 29.70 25.05
N ALA A 17 -95.77 28.66 24.85
CA ALA A 17 -95.28 27.33 24.49
C ALA A 17 -94.55 27.34 23.14
N VAL A 18 -95.10 28.04 22.14
CA VAL A 18 -94.45 28.20 20.82
C VAL A 18 -93.17 29.04 20.95
N ALA A 19 -93.18 30.13 21.73
CA ALA A 19 -92.00 30.96 21.94
C ALA A 19 -90.86 30.20 22.64
N LEU A 20 -91.18 29.39 23.66
CA LEU A 20 -90.20 28.55 24.36
C LEU A 20 -89.64 27.45 23.45
N TRP A 21 -90.48 26.85 22.60
CA TRP A 21 -90.04 25.87 21.61
C TRP A 21 -89.09 26.49 20.57
N GLN A 22 -89.45 27.66 20.01
CA GLN A 22 -88.59 28.38 19.07
C GLN A 22 -87.26 28.83 19.72
N ALA A 23 -87.29 29.28 20.97
CA ALA A 23 -86.07 29.65 21.71
C ALA A 23 -85.15 28.45 21.94
N ARG A 24 -85.71 27.27 22.23
CA ARG A 24 -84.95 26.03 22.38
C ARG A 24 -84.32 25.58 21.06
N GLU A 25 -85.09 25.63 19.98
CA GLU A 25 -84.60 25.26 18.64
C GLU A 25 -83.50 26.20 18.16
N ALA A 26 -83.66 27.51 18.39
CA ALA A 26 -82.63 28.51 18.09
C ALA A 26 -81.33 28.24 18.86
N LYS A 27 -81.42 27.83 20.14
CA LYS A 27 -80.25 27.48 20.96
C LYS A 27 -79.56 26.20 20.46
N HIS A 28 -80.33 25.19 20.05
CA HIS A 28 -79.78 23.98 19.44
C HIS A 28 -79.09 24.29 18.10
N ALA A 29 -79.71 25.11 17.24
CA ALA A 29 -79.13 25.56 15.99
C ALA A 29 -77.83 26.37 16.20
N GLN A 30 -77.78 27.24 17.21
CA GLN A 30 -76.58 28.01 17.55
C GLN A 30 -75.44 27.11 18.04
N THR A 31 -75.75 26.11 18.86
CA THR A 31 -74.76 25.14 19.36
C THR A 31 -74.21 24.30 18.21
N ALA A 32 -75.08 23.80 17.32
CA ALA A 32 -74.67 23.06 16.13
C ALA A 32 -73.83 23.91 15.17
N ALA A 33 -74.17 25.19 14.99
CA ALA A 33 -73.37 26.12 14.18
C ALA A 33 -71.99 26.36 14.78
N GLN A 34 -71.89 26.48 16.11
CA GLN A 34 -70.62 26.68 16.81
C GLN A 34 -69.73 25.43 16.76
N GLU A 35 -70.32 24.24 16.90
CA GLU A 35 -69.61 22.96 16.71
C GLU A 35 -69.12 22.81 15.27
N ALA A 36 -69.95 23.15 14.28
CA ALA A 36 -69.57 23.12 12.88
C ALA A 36 -68.43 24.12 12.57
N GLN A 37 -68.47 25.32 13.15
CA GLN A 37 -67.39 26.30 13.00
C GLN A 37 -66.08 25.83 13.65
N ASN A 38 -66.15 25.22 14.83
CA ASN A 38 -64.99 24.65 15.51
C ASN A 38 -64.40 23.43 14.76
N ALA A 39 -65.25 22.62 14.13
CA ALA A 39 -64.82 21.50 13.29
C ALA A 39 -64.17 22.01 11.99
N ALA A 40 -64.75 23.04 11.36
CA ALA A 40 -64.17 23.67 10.18
C ALA A 40 -62.81 24.33 10.48
N GLY A 41 -62.67 24.99 11.64
CA GLY A 41 -61.40 25.55 12.09
C GLY A 41 -60.31 24.49 12.25
N ARG A 42 -60.63 23.37 12.92
CA ARG A 42 -59.70 22.24 13.06
C ARG A 42 -59.30 21.63 11.71
N ALA A 43 -60.26 21.42 10.82
CA ALA A 43 -59.98 20.92 9.47
C ALA A 43 -59.07 21.87 8.67
N GLN A 44 -59.24 23.19 8.85
CA GLN A 44 -58.38 24.19 8.20
C GLN A 44 -56.96 24.19 8.77
N GLU A 45 -56.80 24.08 10.08
CA GLU A 45 -55.48 23.95 10.73
C GLU A 45 -54.76 22.68 10.29
N GLU A 46 -55.46 21.54 10.25
CA GLU A 46 -54.90 20.27 9.75
C GLU A 46 -54.51 20.35 8.27
N ALA A 47 -55.33 20.98 7.44
CA ALA A 47 -55.01 21.20 6.03
C ALA A 47 -53.78 22.10 5.84
N GLN A 48 -53.61 23.12 6.69
CA GLN A 48 -52.42 23.98 6.66
C GLN A 48 -51.17 23.23 7.14
N ALA A 49 -51.29 22.41 8.19
CA ALA A 49 -50.19 21.56 8.66
C ALA A 49 -49.75 20.57 7.57
N ALA A 50 -50.71 19.94 6.89
CA ALA A 50 -50.43 19.03 5.78
C ALA A 50 -49.72 19.74 4.62
N ARG A 51 -50.13 20.97 4.26
CA ARG A 51 -49.46 21.77 3.22
C ARG A 51 -48.01 22.09 3.59
N LYS A 52 -47.77 22.53 4.82
CA LYS A 52 -46.41 22.80 5.32
C LYS A 52 -45.54 21.54 5.29
N ALA A 53 -46.09 20.38 5.67
CA ALA A 53 -45.37 19.11 5.61
C ALA A 53 -45.02 18.71 4.17
N VAL A 54 -45.92 18.94 3.22
CA VAL A 54 -45.66 18.70 1.78
C VAL A 54 -44.58 19.64 1.24
N GLU A 55 -44.62 20.92 1.58
CA GLU A 55 -43.59 21.88 1.19
C GLU A 55 -42.21 21.48 1.73
N GLN A 56 -42.14 21.08 3.00
CA GLN A 56 -40.91 20.59 3.61
C GLN A 56 -40.40 19.32 2.93
N ALA A 57 -41.28 18.35 2.68
CA ALA A 57 -40.93 17.10 1.99
C ALA A 57 -40.44 17.37 0.56
N THR A 58 -41.05 18.34 -0.13
CA THR A 58 -40.65 18.75 -1.48
C THR A 58 -39.27 19.41 -1.44
N ALA A 59 -39.03 20.31 -0.49
CA ALA A 59 -37.71 20.94 -0.30
C ALA A 59 -36.62 19.90 0.00
N SER A 60 -36.89 18.93 0.88
CA SER A 60 -35.94 17.85 1.17
C SER A 60 -35.70 16.94 -0.04
N ALA A 61 -36.72 16.67 -0.85
CA ALA A 61 -36.59 15.88 -2.07
C ALA A 61 -35.69 16.59 -3.10
N PHE A 62 -35.82 17.91 -3.24
CA PHE A 62 -34.92 18.69 -4.10
C PHE A 62 -33.48 18.68 -3.60
N GLN A 63 -33.26 18.83 -2.29
CA GLN A 63 -31.93 18.72 -1.70
C GLN A 63 -31.31 17.34 -1.92
N ALA A 64 -32.08 16.27 -1.70
CA ALA A 64 -31.63 14.90 -1.94
C ALA A 64 -31.28 14.65 -3.41
N LYS A 65 -32.07 15.19 -4.35
CA LYS A 65 -31.78 15.11 -5.79
C LYS A 65 -30.48 15.83 -6.15
N ASN A 66 -30.25 17.02 -5.60
CA ASN A 66 -29.01 17.76 -5.83
C ASN A 66 -27.79 17.01 -5.26
N ALA A 67 -27.90 16.48 -4.05
CA ALA A 67 -26.85 15.67 -3.44
C ALA A 67 -26.54 14.40 -4.26
N ALA A 68 -27.57 13.75 -4.82
CA ALA A 68 -27.39 12.58 -5.68
C ALA A 68 -26.67 12.94 -7.00
N GLU A 69 -26.97 14.09 -7.60
CA GLU A 69 -26.28 14.55 -8.81
C GLU A 69 -24.82 14.96 -8.51
N GLU A 70 -24.54 15.55 -7.35
CA GLU A 70 -23.18 15.82 -6.91
C GLU A 70 -22.38 14.53 -6.68
N ALA A 71 -23.01 13.52 -6.05
CA ALA A 71 -22.40 12.21 -5.85
C ALA A 71 -22.06 11.52 -7.19
N LYS A 72 -22.97 11.59 -8.18
CA LYS A 72 -22.68 11.07 -9.54
C LYS A 72 -21.51 11.80 -10.21
N LYS A 73 -21.44 13.12 -10.09
CA LYS A 73 -20.31 13.90 -10.63
C LYS A 73 -18.99 13.53 -9.96
N ALA A 74 -19.01 13.30 -8.64
CA ALA A 74 -17.84 12.84 -7.90
C ALA A 74 -17.42 11.42 -8.33
N ALA A 75 -18.38 10.52 -8.52
CA ALA A 75 -18.13 9.15 -8.99
C ALA A 75 -17.49 9.14 -10.39
N MET A 76 -18.01 9.92 -11.34
CA MET A 76 -17.41 10.01 -12.69
C MET A 76 -15.98 10.54 -12.65
N LYS A 77 -15.69 11.54 -11.80
CA LYS A 77 -14.32 12.05 -11.63
C LYS A 77 -13.38 11.00 -11.03
N ALA A 78 -13.89 10.20 -10.09
CA ALA A 78 -13.12 9.11 -9.49
C ALA A 78 -12.83 8.02 -10.53
N GLU A 79 -13.80 7.65 -11.37
CA GLU A 79 -13.59 6.70 -12.47
C GLU A 79 -12.55 7.21 -13.48
N GLU A 80 -12.61 8.50 -13.86
CA GLU A 80 -11.62 9.10 -14.77
C GLU A 80 -10.21 9.09 -14.14
N ALA A 81 -10.09 9.40 -12.85
CA ALA A 81 -8.82 9.34 -12.13
C ALA A 81 -8.26 7.91 -12.03
N VAL A 82 -9.13 6.91 -11.80
CA VAL A 82 -8.76 5.50 -11.79
C VAL A 82 -8.31 5.05 -13.18
N GLY A 83 -8.99 5.49 -14.24
CA GLY A 83 -8.58 5.21 -15.63
C GLY A 83 -7.17 5.72 -15.93
N LYS A 84 -6.88 6.98 -15.59
CA LYS A 84 -5.53 7.57 -15.76
C LYS A 84 -4.48 6.84 -14.94
N ALA A 85 -4.78 6.51 -13.69
CA ALA A 85 -3.87 5.75 -12.84
C ALA A 85 -3.59 4.34 -13.39
N ALA A 86 -4.59 3.69 -14.00
CA ALA A 86 -4.42 2.39 -14.64
C ALA A 86 -3.55 2.49 -15.90
N GLU A 87 -3.74 3.53 -16.72
CA GLU A 87 -2.88 3.81 -17.88
C GLU A 87 -1.43 4.06 -17.45
N GLU A 88 -1.20 4.91 -16.44
CA GLU A 88 0.13 5.17 -15.88
C GLU A 88 0.78 3.92 -15.29
N ALA A 89 0.01 3.09 -14.59
CA ALA A 89 0.48 1.82 -14.05
C ALA A 89 0.85 0.84 -15.18
N SER A 90 0.08 0.82 -16.28
CA SER A 90 0.38 -0.02 -17.44
C SER A 90 1.65 0.43 -18.16
N ALA A 91 1.85 1.74 -18.33
CA ALA A 91 3.07 2.31 -18.89
C ALA A 91 4.28 2.01 -18.00
N SER A 92 4.12 2.14 -16.68
CA SER A 92 5.18 1.82 -15.71
C SER A 92 5.57 0.35 -15.75
N ARG A 93 4.61 -0.56 -15.92
CA ARG A 93 4.89 -2.00 -16.10
C ARG A 93 5.65 -2.28 -17.37
N MET A 94 5.24 -1.68 -18.49
CA MET A 94 5.94 -1.85 -19.76
C MET A 94 7.40 -1.38 -19.69
N LEU A 95 7.65 -0.23 -19.06
CA LEU A 95 9.02 0.27 -18.81
C LEU A 95 9.82 -0.65 -17.89
N ALA A 96 9.19 -1.23 -16.87
CA ALA A 96 9.85 -2.19 -15.98
C ALA A 96 10.23 -3.48 -16.72
N ASP A 97 9.36 -3.97 -17.60
CA ASP A 97 9.61 -5.16 -18.43
C ASP A 97 10.76 -4.91 -19.43
N GLU A 98 10.81 -3.72 -20.06
CA GLU A 98 11.92 -3.31 -20.93
C GLU A 98 13.25 -3.20 -20.18
N ALA A 99 13.23 -2.64 -18.97
CA ALA A 99 14.42 -2.54 -18.14
C ALA A 99 14.94 -3.93 -17.71
N GLN A 100 14.04 -4.86 -17.38
CA GLN A 100 14.40 -6.24 -17.06
C GLN A 100 15.01 -6.97 -18.26
N PHE A 101 14.41 -6.84 -19.45
CA PHE A 101 14.96 -7.43 -20.67
C PHE A 101 16.37 -6.90 -20.96
N THR A 102 16.56 -5.58 -20.85
CA THR A 102 17.88 -4.95 -21.05
C THR A 102 18.91 -5.44 -20.03
N ALA A 103 18.53 -5.56 -18.76
CA ALA A 103 19.40 -6.07 -17.71
C ALA A 103 19.79 -7.54 -17.94
N GLN A 104 18.86 -8.38 -18.42
CA GLN A 104 19.15 -9.77 -18.78
C GLN A 104 20.12 -9.83 -19.97
N GLN A 105 19.92 -9.01 -21.00
CA GLN A 105 20.81 -8.95 -22.15
C GLN A 105 22.23 -8.49 -21.76
N ALA A 106 22.34 -7.45 -20.92
CA ALA A 106 23.62 -6.98 -20.41
C ALA A 106 24.33 -8.08 -19.59
N THR A 107 23.58 -8.81 -18.75
CA THR A 107 24.13 -9.93 -17.96
C THR A 107 24.65 -11.04 -18.86
N ALA A 108 23.93 -11.39 -19.93
CA ALA A 108 24.36 -12.39 -20.90
C ALA A 108 25.68 -11.99 -21.60
N GLN A 109 25.79 -10.74 -22.05
CA GLN A 109 27.01 -10.23 -22.68
C GLN A 109 28.21 -10.23 -21.71
N ILE A 110 27.99 -9.85 -20.45
CA ILE A 110 29.06 -9.88 -19.43
C ILE A 110 29.54 -11.31 -19.20
N ASN A 111 28.63 -12.28 -19.14
CA ASN A 111 29.01 -13.69 -18.97
C ASN A 111 29.85 -14.19 -20.16
N GLU A 112 29.47 -13.87 -21.40
CA GLU A 112 30.25 -14.23 -22.58
C GLU A 112 31.67 -13.64 -22.55
N ILE A 113 31.81 -12.37 -22.18
CA ILE A 113 33.12 -11.71 -22.04
C ILE A 113 33.93 -12.38 -20.93
N THR A 114 33.29 -12.71 -19.80
CA THR A 114 33.96 -13.37 -18.67
C THR A 114 34.49 -14.74 -19.06
N GLU A 115 33.70 -15.52 -19.82
CA GLU A 115 34.14 -16.82 -20.35
C GLU A 115 35.30 -16.68 -21.34
N LEU A 116 35.25 -15.69 -22.24
CA LEU A 116 36.35 -15.42 -23.17
C LEU A 116 37.65 -15.03 -22.44
N ILE A 117 37.56 -14.19 -21.40
CA ILE A 117 38.72 -13.83 -20.57
C ILE A 117 39.25 -15.05 -19.83
N ALA A 118 38.39 -15.92 -19.30
CA ALA A 118 38.81 -17.14 -18.63
C ALA A 118 39.56 -18.09 -19.57
N VAL A 119 39.06 -18.27 -20.80
CA VAL A 119 39.70 -19.09 -21.85
C VAL A 119 41.02 -18.46 -22.34
N GLU A 120 41.08 -17.14 -22.46
CA GLU A 120 42.32 -16.47 -22.87
C GLU A 120 43.39 -16.53 -21.77
N ARG A 121 42.98 -16.39 -20.50
CA ARG A 121 43.86 -16.60 -19.33
C ARG A 121 44.40 -18.02 -19.27
N SER A 122 43.57 -19.03 -19.52
CA SER A 122 44.03 -20.41 -19.54
C SER A 122 45.02 -20.68 -20.68
N LYS A 123 44.85 -20.04 -21.84
CA LYS A 123 45.77 -20.18 -22.99
C LYS A 123 47.11 -19.47 -22.81
N ARG A 124 47.13 -18.33 -22.10
CA ARG A 124 48.36 -17.57 -21.83
C ARG A 124 49.22 -18.13 -20.69
N GLY A 125 48.79 -19.21 -20.04
CA GLY A 125 49.49 -19.75 -18.87
C GLY A 125 49.55 -18.74 -17.72
N MET A 126 48.52 -17.89 -17.60
CA MET A 126 48.44 -16.91 -16.52
C MET A 126 48.05 -17.59 -15.21
N PRO A 127 48.69 -17.21 -14.09
CA PRO A 127 48.40 -17.82 -12.80
C PRO A 127 46.93 -17.60 -12.42
N THR A 128 46.20 -18.68 -12.20
CA THR A 128 44.84 -18.65 -11.70
C THR A 128 44.85 -19.01 -10.23
N PHE A 129 44.22 -18.17 -9.42
CA PHE A 129 44.10 -18.35 -7.98
C PHE A 129 42.63 -18.54 -7.62
N ALA A 130 42.34 -19.55 -6.81
CA ALA A 130 41.02 -19.74 -6.22
C ALA A 130 41.13 -19.92 -4.72
N ILE A 131 40.30 -19.21 -3.96
CA ILE A 131 40.20 -19.36 -2.51
C ILE A 131 38.90 -20.09 -2.20
N THR A 132 39.04 -21.32 -1.70
CA THR A 132 37.90 -22.15 -1.30
C THR A 132 37.78 -22.16 0.22
N PRO A 133 36.59 -21.94 0.78
CA PRO A 133 36.37 -22.05 2.22
C PRO A 133 36.51 -23.52 2.70
N GLY A 134 37.38 -23.78 3.68
CA GLY A 134 37.57 -25.09 4.34
C GLY A 134 36.74 -25.27 5.64
N ALA A 135 37.39 -25.31 6.80
CA ALA A 135 36.78 -25.24 8.13
C ALA A 135 36.35 -23.78 8.50
N PRO A 136 35.64 -23.51 9.62
CA PRO A 136 35.09 -22.18 9.94
C PRO A 136 36.10 -21.03 9.83
N ASP A 137 37.34 -21.28 10.22
CA ASP A 137 38.44 -20.32 10.20
C ASP A 137 39.48 -20.60 9.12
N GLU A 138 39.28 -21.60 8.26
CA GLU A 138 40.30 -22.04 7.29
C GLU A 138 39.90 -21.74 5.85
N PHE A 139 40.88 -21.25 5.10
CA PHE A 139 40.78 -20.94 3.69
C PHE A 139 41.88 -21.70 2.93
N ARG A 140 41.50 -22.27 1.79
CA ARG A 140 42.43 -23.00 0.93
C ARG A 140 42.65 -22.19 -0.34
N LEU A 141 43.85 -21.64 -0.50
CA LEU A 141 44.28 -21.02 -1.74
C LEU A 141 44.89 -22.08 -2.66
N SER A 142 44.24 -22.30 -3.79
CA SER A 142 44.69 -23.20 -4.84
C SER A 142 45.28 -22.39 -5.98
N TYR A 143 46.44 -22.82 -6.46
CA TYR A 143 47.14 -22.21 -7.58
C TYR A 143 47.17 -23.18 -8.77
N PHE A 144 46.68 -22.74 -9.93
CA PHE A 144 46.65 -23.56 -11.14
C PHE A 144 46.77 -22.71 -12.42
N GLY A 145 47.14 -23.36 -13.52
CA GLY A 145 47.13 -22.73 -14.85
C GLY A 145 48.26 -21.72 -15.12
N GLY A 146 49.21 -21.57 -14.21
CA GLY A 146 50.35 -20.65 -14.33
C GLY A 146 51.72 -21.31 -14.62
N PRO A 147 52.83 -20.57 -14.49
CA PRO A 147 54.19 -21.13 -14.54
C PRO A 147 54.39 -22.29 -13.55
N ALA A 148 55.39 -23.14 -13.79
CA ALA A 148 55.63 -24.33 -12.96
C ALA A 148 55.86 -23.98 -11.47
N VAL A 149 56.47 -22.82 -11.19
CA VAL A 149 56.75 -22.30 -9.85
C VAL A 149 56.53 -20.78 -9.83
N ILE A 150 55.89 -20.27 -8.77
CA ILE A 150 55.87 -18.85 -8.40
C ILE A 150 56.89 -18.67 -7.28
N GLU A 151 57.84 -17.75 -7.43
CA GLU A 151 58.92 -17.55 -6.43
C GLU A 151 58.42 -16.89 -5.14
N GLN A 152 57.58 -15.86 -5.27
CA GLN A 152 57.03 -15.13 -4.13
C GLN A 152 55.55 -14.84 -4.35
N LEU A 153 54.74 -15.22 -3.37
CA LEU A 153 53.29 -15.02 -3.36
C LEU A 153 52.90 -14.30 -2.07
N THR A 154 52.34 -13.11 -2.18
CA THR A 154 51.81 -12.35 -1.04
C THR A 154 50.29 -12.43 -1.05
N VAL A 155 49.71 -12.84 0.09
CA VAL A 155 48.27 -12.82 0.31
C VAL A 155 47.96 -11.77 1.37
N SER A 156 47.07 -10.84 1.06
CA SER A 156 46.66 -9.79 2.00
C SER A 156 45.14 -9.73 2.15
N VAL A 157 44.72 -9.27 3.32
CA VAL A 157 43.30 -9.02 3.62
C VAL A 157 42.90 -7.67 3.06
N VAL A 158 41.82 -7.61 2.26
CA VAL A 158 41.34 -6.33 1.74
C VAL A 158 40.69 -5.52 2.87
N PRO A 159 41.00 -4.21 3.02
CA PRO A 159 40.35 -3.35 3.99
C PRO A 159 38.82 -3.39 3.86
N GLY A 160 38.12 -3.61 4.99
CA GLY A 160 36.65 -3.78 5.02
C GLY A 160 36.18 -5.23 4.86
N SER A 161 37.09 -6.18 4.63
CA SER A 161 36.82 -7.62 4.80
C SER A 161 36.58 -7.94 6.29
N ARG A 162 35.78 -8.98 6.58
CA ARG A 162 35.46 -9.42 7.95
C ARG A 162 36.58 -10.20 8.65
N VAL A 163 37.70 -10.38 7.96
CA VAL A 163 38.88 -11.11 8.44
C VAL A 163 39.83 -10.12 9.13
N LEU A 164 40.27 -10.45 10.35
CA LEU A 164 41.19 -9.59 11.12
C LEU A 164 42.68 -9.90 10.86
N GLY A 165 43.01 -11.01 10.19
CA GLY A 165 44.38 -11.39 9.84
C GLY A 165 44.48 -12.82 9.32
N LEU A 166 45.67 -13.20 8.84
CA LEU A 166 46.01 -14.46 8.19
C LEU A 166 47.18 -15.15 8.90
N SER A 167 47.15 -16.48 9.02
CA SER A 167 48.29 -17.28 9.49
C SER A 167 48.36 -18.63 8.77
N GLN A 168 49.58 -19.12 8.45
CA GLN A 168 49.80 -20.43 7.83
C GLN A 168 50.03 -21.56 8.84
N TYR A 169 50.67 -21.28 9.98
CA TYR A 169 51.18 -22.31 10.90
C TYR A 169 50.81 -22.04 12.37
N ASP A 170 50.90 -20.80 12.88
CA ASP A 170 50.57 -20.46 14.28
C ASP A 170 50.29 -18.96 14.50
N GLU A 171 49.70 -18.62 15.67
CA GLU A 171 49.43 -17.25 16.14
C GLU A 171 50.73 -16.52 16.51
N PRO A 172 50.89 -15.20 16.22
CA PRO A 172 49.84 -14.22 15.89
C PRO A 172 49.53 -14.09 14.38
N PRO A 173 48.27 -13.78 14.02
CA PRO A 173 47.88 -13.52 12.63
C PRO A 173 48.45 -12.20 12.10
N ALA A 174 48.82 -12.16 10.82
CA ALA A 174 49.34 -11.00 10.11
C ALA A 174 48.38 -10.50 9.03
N GLU A 175 48.42 -9.22 8.69
CA GLU A 175 47.59 -8.66 7.59
C GLU A 175 48.07 -9.11 6.21
N HIS A 176 49.37 -9.40 6.09
CA HIS A 176 50.06 -9.81 4.88
C HIS A 176 50.85 -11.07 5.18
N LEU A 177 50.67 -12.09 4.33
CA LEU A 177 51.36 -13.36 4.45
C LEU A 177 52.19 -13.58 3.18
N GLU A 178 53.51 -13.70 3.36
CA GLU A 178 54.42 -14.08 2.29
C GLU A 178 54.58 -15.59 2.26
N LEU A 179 54.25 -16.18 1.12
CA LEU A 179 54.34 -17.59 0.82
C LEU A 179 55.51 -17.79 -0.14
N GLY A 180 56.37 -18.74 0.22
CA GLY A 180 57.55 -19.12 -0.56
C GLY A 180 57.19 -19.84 -1.86
N PRO A 181 58.16 -20.54 -2.48
CA PRO A 181 58.01 -21.03 -3.84
C PRO A 181 56.82 -21.99 -3.97
N LEU A 182 55.80 -21.55 -4.71
CA LEU A 182 54.55 -22.28 -4.88
C LEU A 182 54.54 -22.99 -6.22
N HIS A 183 54.37 -24.32 -6.20
CA HIS A 183 54.35 -25.13 -7.40
C HIS A 183 52.96 -25.13 -8.03
N ASN A 184 52.88 -25.19 -9.36
CA ASN A 184 51.59 -25.30 -10.06
C ASN A 184 50.83 -26.56 -9.60
N GLY A 185 49.55 -26.41 -9.27
CA GLY A 185 48.69 -27.47 -8.73
C GLY A 185 48.79 -27.65 -7.21
N SER A 186 49.64 -26.87 -6.54
CA SER A 186 49.68 -26.87 -5.08
C SER A 186 48.56 -26.02 -4.49
N ALA A 187 48.21 -26.35 -3.24
CA ALA A 187 47.26 -25.61 -2.45
C ALA A 187 47.82 -25.38 -1.07
N ILE A 188 47.71 -24.15 -0.58
CA ILE A 188 48.09 -23.76 0.76
C ILE A 188 46.83 -23.45 1.55
N THR A 189 46.76 -23.97 2.77
CA THR A 189 45.73 -23.62 3.73
C THR A 189 46.26 -22.55 4.67
N PHE A 190 45.45 -21.53 4.93
CA PHE A 190 45.71 -20.53 5.95
C PHE A 190 44.46 -20.34 6.82
N ARG A 191 44.70 -19.90 8.06
CA ARG A 191 43.67 -19.62 9.05
C ARG A 191 43.45 -18.12 9.17
N ALA A 192 42.18 -17.73 9.21
CA ALA A 192 41.74 -16.40 9.56
C ALA A 192 41.46 -16.31 11.06
N ALA A 193 41.66 -15.13 11.64
CA ALA A 193 41.47 -14.89 13.08
C ALA A 193 39.99 -14.93 13.56
N THR A 194 39.00 -15.13 12.67
CA THR A 194 37.57 -14.99 13.02
C THR A 194 36.64 -16.04 12.38
N GLY A 195 35.78 -16.67 13.20
CA GLY A 195 34.78 -17.68 12.81
C GLY A 195 33.50 -17.16 12.16
N GLN A 196 33.55 -15.99 11.54
CA GLN A 196 32.42 -15.42 10.81
C GLN A 196 32.58 -15.57 9.30
N ARG A 197 32.00 -16.65 8.77
CA ARG A 197 31.84 -16.88 7.33
C ARG A 197 30.64 -16.15 6.76
N SER A 198 30.87 -15.02 6.13
CA SER A 198 30.03 -14.60 5.01
C SER A 198 30.81 -13.57 4.19
N SER A 199 31.46 -14.03 3.12
CA SER A 199 32.35 -13.30 2.21
C SER A 199 33.62 -12.71 2.85
N ALA A 200 34.76 -13.22 2.40
CA ALA A 200 36.05 -12.60 2.63
C ALA A 200 36.67 -12.25 1.26
N VAL A 201 37.29 -11.08 1.20
CA VAL A 201 37.99 -10.61 0.00
C VAL A 201 39.47 -10.56 0.32
N PHE A 202 40.25 -11.21 -0.53
CA PHE A 202 41.70 -11.28 -0.41
C PHE A 202 42.34 -10.73 -1.68
N GLN A 203 43.50 -10.11 -1.52
CA GLN A 203 44.32 -9.69 -2.63
C GLN A 203 45.54 -10.61 -2.69
N VAL A 204 45.79 -11.16 -3.87
CA VAL A 204 46.90 -12.08 -4.12
C VAL A 204 47.85 -11.41 -5.10
N ARG A 205 49.13 -11.33 -4.74
CA ARG A 205 50.20 -10.78 -5.58
C ARG A 205 51.26 -11.84 -5.78
N ALA A 206 51.63 -12.10 -7.03
CA ALA A 206 52.65 -13.08 -7.39
C ALA A 206 53.60 -12.43 -8.38
N GLU A 207 54.89 -12.32 -8.10
CA GLU A 207 55.84 -11.76 -9.08
C GLU A 207 56.10 -12.77 -10.22
N PRO A 208 56.15 -12.36 -11.50
CA PRO A 208 56.08 -11.00 -12.06
C PRO A 208 54.65 -10.51 -12.45
N TRP A 209 53.60 -11.14 -11.94
CA TRP A 209 52.21 -10.93 -12.34
C TRP A 209 51.49 -9.85 -11.52
N GLU A 210 50.51 -9.20 -12.14
CA GLU A 210 49.69 -8.16 -11.52
C GLU A 210 48.78 -8.72 -10.40
N PRO A 211 48.44 -7.89 -9.39
CA PRO A 211 47.64 -8.31 -8.27
C PRO A 211 46.21 -8.69 -8.70
N VAL A 212 45.72 -9.82 -8.17
CA VAL A 212 44.36 -10.32 -8.41
C VAL A 212 43.57 -10.29 -7.11
N VAL A 213 42.39 -9.68 -7.15
CA VAL A 213 41.44 -9.73 -6.03
C VAL A 213 40.56 -10.95 -6.21
N VAL A 214 40.57 -11.83 -5.20
CA VAL A 214 39.81 -13.07 -5.17
C VAL A 214 38.83 -13.05 -4.02
N ARG A 215 37.59 -13.45 -4.31
CA ARG A 215 36.52 -13.55 -3.33
C ARG A 215 36.34 -15.02 -2.95
N ALA A 216 36.28 -15.29 -1.65
CA ALA A 216 35.82 -16.58 -1.14
C ALA A 216 34.28 -16.54 -1.09
N ASP A 217 33.64 -17.05 -2.14
CA ASP A 217 32.19 -17.28 -2.16
C ASP A 217 31.87 -18.59 -1.40
N GLN A 218 30.67 -18.64 -0.82
CA GLN A 218 30.23 -19.67 0.15
C GLN A 218 30.08 -21.06 -0.46
#